data_AF-A0A8W8IRE8-F1
#
_entry.id   AF-A0A8W8IRE8-F1
#
_cell.length_a   1.000
_cell.length_b   1.000
_cell.length_c   1.000
_cell.angle_alpha   90.00
_cell.angle_beta   90.00
_cell.angle_gamma   90.00
#
_symmetry.space_group_name_H-M   'P 1'
#
loop_
_entity.id
_entity.type
_entity.pdbx_description
1 polymer ?
#
loop_
_entity_poly.entity_id
_entity_poly.type
_entity_poly.pdbx_seq_one_letter_code
_entity_poly.pdbx_strand_id
1 'polypeptide(L)'
;VAQKMKTINYQLSSQKCLEEGWTVRPPSPLTADEGDDAFIPEPLNIDLIRSGRLGLVEKFYESGQKFLTMFPDGTGNIFYPSGSLAIAISSVQIGQFNYVVHAEMEKSSVLAVFEPNGYASCYHPNGVVRLCMDQLGGIELDDSGAKRRKWLWKDQVTHVHAPPFQPIHFSLNQYIGVRILSQERMVLDFSCGDRGKRFNVGSRLKLNHVEKIPPKEIDENHLYLEEQKIRVEKMLDKVATLLKFPKSPKIDKILPPLHVTSKALKTERLRQERANQIASQEAKKTKQAPIPALS
;
A
#
# COMPACT_ATOMS: atom_id res chain seq x y z
N VAL A 1 57.28 31.92 21.11
CA VAL A 1 55.94 32.55 20.98
C VAL A 1 54.92 31.42 20.84
N ALA A 2 54.12 31.17 21.88
CA ALA A 2 53.14 30.08 21.87
C ALA A 2 51.91 30.48 21.04
N GLN A 3 51.57 29.70 20.01
CA GLN A 3 50.33 29.88 19.24
C GLN A 3 49.13 29.60 20.15
N LYS A 4 48.37 30.65 20.45
CA LYS A 4 47.10 30.54 21.19
C LYS A 4 46.09 29.82 20.28
N MET A 5 45.67 28.61 20.67
CA MET A 5 44.56 27.92 19.99
C MET A 5 43.31 28.80 20.06
N LYS A 6 42.76 29.14 18.90
CA LYS A 6 41.47 29.85 18.80
C LYS A 6 40.36 28.81 18.85
N THR A 7 39.51 28.91 19.87
CA THR A 7 38.29 28.10 19.97
C THR A 7 37.20 28.77 19.13
N ILE A 8 36.60 28.04 18.20
CA ILE A 8 35.44 28.51 17.42
C ILE A 8 34.18 27.96 18.09
N ASN A 9 33.29 28.85 18.52
CA ASN A 9 31.97 28.47 18.99
C ASN A 9 31.02 28.49 17.79
N TYR A 10 30.51 27.33 17.39
CA TYR A 10 29.62 27.15 16.26
C TYR A 10 28.30 26.53 16.71
N GLN A 11 27.19 27.03 16.16
CA GLN A 11 25.85 26.49 16.40
C GLN A 11 25.07 26.46 15.08
N LEU A 12 24.62 25.27 14.68
CA LEU A 12 24.01 24.97 13.38
C LEU A 12 22.78 25.84 13.07
N SER A 13 21.99 26.22 14.08
CA SER A 13 20.77 27.02 13.95
C SER A 13 20.95 28.49 14.33
N SER A 14 22.19 28.95 14.55
CA SER A 14 22.47 30.34 14.90
C SER A 14 22.31 31.24 13.68
N GLN A 15 21.48 32.27 13.82
CA GLN A 15 21.28 33.30 12.81
C GLN A 15 22.61 34.00 12.44
N LYS A 16 23.47 34.22 13.42
CA LYS A 16 24.82 34.78 13.21
C LYS A 16 25.69 33.87 12.35
N CYS A 17 25.68 32.56 12.59
CA CYS A 17 26.47 31.61 11.79
C CYS A 17 25.93 31.45 10.36
N LEU A 18 24.64 31.71 10.13
CA LEU A 18 24.04 31.76 8.80
C LEU A 18 24.45 33.03 8.04
N GLU A 19 24.39 34.20 8.70
CA GLU A 19 24.74 35.49 8.10
C GLU A 19 26.24 35.61 7.79
N GLU A 20 27.09 35.07 8.67
CA GLU A 20 28.54 35.00 8.46
C GLU A 20 28.97 33.88 7.49
N GLY A 21 28.01 33.11 6.94
CA GLY A 21 28.27 32.08 5.92
C GLY A 21 28.89 30.78 6.45
N TRP A 22 29.03 30.61 7.77
CA TRP A 22 29.48 29.36 8.40
C TRP A 22 28.46 28.22 8.27
N THR A 23 27.19 28.56 8.03
CA THR A 23 26.11 27.60 7.81
C THR A 23 25.42 27.91 6.49
N VAL A 24 25.30 26.92 5.62
CA VAL A 24 24.55 27.03 4.38
C VAL A 24 23.15 26.46 4.62
N ARG A 25 22.10 27.27 4.41
CA ARG A 25 20.75 26.70 4.30
C ARG A 25 20.68 25.97 2.97
N PRO A 26 20.32 24.67 2.95
CA PRO A 26 19.92 24.06 1.69
C PRO A 26 18.78 24.91 1.11
N PRO A 27 18.71 25.05 -0.23
CA PRO A 27 17.52 25.64 -0.84
C PRO A 27 16.31 24.93 -0.24
N SER A 28 15.34 25.71 0.24
CA SER A 28 14.05 25.12 0.62
C SER A 28 13.63 24.25 -0.56
N PRO A 29 13.25 22.97 -0.34
CA PRO A 29 12.75 22.16 -1.42
C PRO A 29 11.73 23.03 -2.15
N LEU A 30 11.95 23.28 -3.45
CA LEU A 30 10.91 23.79 -4.31
C LEU A 30 9.71 22.91 -3.96
N THR A 31 8.65 23.51 -3.42
CA THR A 31 7.45 22.81 -2.99
C THR A 31 7.20 21.70 -3.98
N ALA A 32 7.33 20.45 -3.54
CA ALA A 32 7.06 19.30 -4.39
C ALA A 32 5.72 19.60 -5.03
N ASP A 33 5.75 19.72 -6.35
CA ASP A 33 4.70 20.25 -7.21
C ASP A 33 3.32 19.78 -6.70
N GLU A 34 2.58 20.67 -6.02
CA GLU A 34 1.23 20.40 -5.53
C GLU A 34 0.33 20.25 -6.77
N GLY A 35 0.37 19.07 -7.38
CA GLY A 35 -0.37 18.81 -8.61
C GLY A 35 0.08 17.63 -9.44
N ASP A 36 1.20 16.97 -9.14
CA ASP A 36 1.81 16.05 -10.11
C ASP A 36 1.59 14.54 -9.81
N ASP A 37 0.90 14.19 -8.73
CA ASP A 37 0.57 12.80 -8.41
C ASP A 37 -0.62 12.26 -9.23
N ALA A 38 -0.57 10.97 -9.56
CA ALA A 38 -1.68 10.28 -10.24
C ALA A 38 -2.95 10.26 -9.39
N PHE A 39 -2.80 10.17 -8.06
CA PHE A 39 -3.90 10.09 -7.10
C PHE A 39 -3.75 11.16 -6.03
N ILE A 40 -4.84 11.86 -5.74
CA ILE A 40 -4.89 12.88 -4.69
C ILE A 40 -5.81 12.37 -3.56
N PRO A 41 -5.35 12.40 -2.29
CA PRO A 41 -6.19 12.05 -1.16
C PRO A 41 -7.31 13.07 -0.96
N GLU A 42 -8.54 12.58 -0.87
CA GLU A 42 -9.68 13.40 -0.50
C GLU A 42 -9.86 13.41 1.02
N PRO A 43 -10.07 14.59 1.62
CA PRO A 43 -10.27 14.69 3.06
C PRO A 43 -11.59 14.05 3.51
N LEU A 44 -11.53 13.40 4.68
CA LEU A 44 -12.65 12.77 5.35
C LEU A 44 -13.17 13.66 6.49
N ASN A 45 -14.50 13.73 6.67
CA ASN A 45 -15.16 14.44 7.77
C ASN A 45 -14.81 15.93 7.93
N ILE A 46 -14.52 16.65 6.83
CA ILE A 46 -14.12 18.08 6.86
C ILE A 46 -15.09 18.93 7.66
N ASP A 47 -16.39 18.83 7.39
CA ASP A 47 -17.40 19.72 7.98
C ASP A 47 -17.45 19.57 9.49
N LEU A 48 -17.29 18.34 9.99
CA LEU A 48 -17.24 18.06 11.41
C LEU A 48 -16.01 18.69 12.05
N ILE A 49 -14.83 18.55 11.44
CA ILE A 49 -13.58 19.11 11.93
C ILE A 49 -13.61 20.65 11.91
N ARG A 50 -14.04 21.27 10.80
CA ARG A 50 -14.14 22.73 10.66
C ARG A 50 -15.18 23.36 11.57
N SER A 51 -16.24 22.63 11.89
CA SER A 51 -17.27 23.14 12.79
C SER A 51 -16.77 23.38 14.22
N GLY A 52 -15.61 22.81 14.60
CA GLY A 52 -15.07 22.91 15.96
C GLY A 52 -15.99 22.30 17.02
N ARG A 53 -17.05 21.57 16.61
CA ARG A 53 -18.03 20.95 17.52
C ARG A 53 -17.44 19.80 18.32
N LEU A 54 -16.28 19.29 17.90
CA LEU A 54 -15.53 18.27 18.63
C LEU A 54 -14.61 18.97 19.63
N GLY A 55 -14.80 18.72 20.93
CA GLY A 55 -13.85 19.11 21.97
C GLY A 55 -12.73 18.07 22.12
N LEU A 56 -11.77 18.39 22.99
CA LEU A 56 -10.79 17.40 23.47
C LEU A 56 -11.54 16.26 24.16
N VAL A 57 -11.35 15.02 23.68
CA VAL A 57 -11.91 13.82 24.30
C VAL A 57 -10.80 13.03 24.94
N GLU A 58 -10.90 12.84 26.25
CA GLU A 58 -10.04 11.92 26.99
C GLU A 58 -10.87 10.80 27.61
N LYS A 59 -10.36 9.58 27.53
CA LYS A 59 -10.95 8.41 28.19
C LYS A 59 -9.87 7.63 28.90
N PHE A 60 -10.25 6.95 29.97
CA PHE A 60 -9.36 6.25 30.87
C PHE A 60 -9.85 4.81 31.10
N TYR A 61 -8.93 3.90 31.35
CA TYR A 61 -9.22 2.56 31.88
C TYR A 61 -9.71 2.66 33.33
N GLU A 62 -10.27 1.56 33.86
CA GLU A 62 -10.65 1.48 35.28
C GLU A 62 -9.45 1.69 36.23
N SER A 63 -8.25 1.35 35.78
CA SER A 63 -6.99 1.61 36.50
C SER A 63 -6.65 3.10 36.65
N GLY A 64 -7.39 4.00 35.97
CA GLY A 64 -7.08 5.42 35.88
C GLY A 64 -6.04 5.76 34.81
N GLN A 65 -5.42 4.75 34.17
CA GLN A 65 -4.52 5.00 33.05
C GLN A 65 -5.27 5.51 31.82
N LYS A 66 -4.60 6.36 31.04
CA LYS A 66 -5.17 6.94 29.83
C LYS A 66 -5.39 5.85 28.78
N PHE A 67 -6.56 5.87 28.15
CA PHE A 67 -6.93 4.97 27.05
C PHE A 67 -6.91 5.72 25.70
N LEU A 68 -7.52 6.90 25.65
CA LEU A 68 -7.69 7.69 24.44
C LEU A 68 -7.47 9.16 24.75
N THR A 69 -6.76 9.85 23.87
CA THR A 69 -6.79 11.31 23.73
C THR A 69 -7.11 11.64 22.28
N MET A 70 -8.14 12.44 22.02
CA MET A 70 -8.53 12.88 20.69
C MET A 70 -8.74 14.40 20.67
N PHE A 71 -8.01 15.07 19.79
CA PHE A 71 -8.09 16.52 19.61
C PHE A 71 -9.23 16.89 18.65
N PRO A 72 -9.71 18.15 18.70
CA PRO A 72 -10.76 18.66 17.81
C PRO A 72 -10.48 18.48 16.31
N ASP A 73 -9.20 18.48 15.92
CA ASP A 73 -8.75 18.32 14.54
C ASP A 73 -8.75 16.85 14.05
N GLY A 74 -9.08 15.90 14.94
CA GLY A 74 -9.09 14.46 14.66
C GLY A 74 -7.75 13.76 14.89
N THR A 75 -6.71 14.48 15.29
CA THR A 75 -5.43 13.88 15.73
C THR A 75 -5.54 13.34 17.15
N GLY A 76 -4.64 12.46 17.54
CA GLY A 76 -4.66 11.91 18.89
C GLY A 76 -3.92 10.61 19.05
N ASN A 77 -4.14 9.96 20.18
CA ASN A 77 -3.42 8.76 20.57
C ASN A 77 -4.35 7.76 21.28
N ILE A 78 -4.10 6.47 21.05
CA ILE A 78 -4.61 5.36 21.85
C ILE A 78 -3.44 4.76 22.63
N PHE A 79 -3.69 4.37 23.87
CA PHE A 79 -2.70 3.77 24.76
C PHE A 79 -3.15 2.38 25.21
N TYR A 80 -2.19 1.48 25.41
CA TYR A 80 -2.41 0.21 26.08
C TYR A 80 -2.75 0.40 27.56
N PRO A 81 -3.31 -0.63 28.24
CA PRO A 81 -3.55 -0.58 29.69
C PRO A 81 -2.29 -0.29 30.51
N SER A 82 -1.12 -0.68 29.99
CA SER A 82 0.20 -0.38 30.56
C SER A 82 0.58 1.12 30.51
N GLY A 83 -0.12 1.92 29.70
CA GLY A 83 0.20 3.32 29.44
C GLY A 83 1.13 3.53 28.23
N SER A 84 1.66 2.47 27.64
CA SER A 84 2.44 2.53 26.40
C SER A 84 1.59 2.97 25.21
N LEU A 85 2.18 3.71 24.27
CA LEU A 85 1.50 4.14 23.05
C LEU A 85 1.13 2.94 22.18
N ALA A 86 -0.13 2.88 21.75
CA ALA A 86 -0.66 1.84 20.89
C ALA A 86 -0.90 2.32 19.46
N ILE A 87 -1.56 3.48 19.30
CA ILE A 87 -1.86 4.07 17.99
C ILE A 87 -1.61 5.57 18.09
N ALA A 88 -0.79 6.10 17.19
CA ALA A 88 -0.62 7.54 16.98
C ALA A 88 -1.37 7.97 15.72
N ILE A 89 -2.10 9.07 15.84
CA ILE A 89 -2.92 9.64 14.76
C ILE A 89 -2.44 11.07 14.53
N SER A 90 -1.87 11.32 13.36
CA SER A 90 -1.41 12.64 12.93
C SER A 90 -2.14 13.06 11.66
N SER A 91 -2.20 14.37 11.42
CA SER A 91 -2.86 14.94 10.26
C SER A 91 -1.82 15.49 9.30
N VAL A 92 -1.94 15.18 8.00
CA VAL A 92 -1.14 15.84 6.95
C VAL A 92 -1.85 17.13 6.52
N GLN A 93 -3.15 17.02 6.25
CA GLN A 93 -4.06 18.12 5.97
C GLN A 93 -5.41 17.81 6.64
N ILE A 94 -6.28 18.80 6.78
CA ILE A 94 -7.59 18.64 7.43
C ILE A 94 -8.35 17.45 6.83
N GLY A 95 -8.66 16.43 7.64
CA GLY A 95 -9.38 15.23 7.22
C GLY A 95 -8.52 14.15 6.54
N GLN A 96 -7.21 14.33 6.48
CA GLN A 96 -6.24 13.38 5.94
C GLN A 96 -5.27 12.95 7.05
N PHE A 97 -5.43 11.71 7.52
CA PHE A 97 -4.73 11.23 8.71
C PHE A 97 -3.74 10.11 8.40
N ASN A 98 -2.59 10.14 9.06
CA ASN A 98 -1.71 9.00 9.19
C ASN A 98 -2.04 8.24 10.48
N TYR A 99 -1.95 6.92 10.42
CA TYR A 99 -2.07 6.04 11.57
C TYR A 99 -0.80 5.22 11.70
N VAL A 100 -0.12 5.35 12.83
CA VAL A 100 1.05 4.51 13.16
C VAL A 100 0.69 3.65 14.35
N VAL A 101 0.79 2.34 14.18
CA VAL A 101 0.46 1.35 15.21
C VAL A 101 1.74 0.81 15.81
N HIS A 102 1.81 0.76 17.13
CA HIS A 102 3.00 0.39 17.90
C HIS A 102 2.77 -0.90 18.70
N ALA A 103 3.79 -1.73 18.81
CA ALA A 103 3.78 -2.90 19.69
C ALA A 103 3.88 -2.48 21.16
N GLU A 104 3.25 -3.28 22.02
CA GLU A 104 3.43 -3.18 23.48
C GLU A 104 4.73 -3.89 23.89
N MET A 105 5.87 -3.23 23.68
CA MET A 105 7.20 -3.72 24.08
C MET A 105 8.07 -2.55 24.58
N GLU A 106 9.09 -2.84 25.40
CA GLU A 106 10.06 -1.84 25.88
C GLU A 106 10.75 -1.08 24.73
N LYS A 107 11.01 -1.77 23.62
CA LYS A 107 11.44 -1.16 22.35
C LYS A 107 10.24 -1.16 21.41
N SER A 108 9.50 -0.06 21.41
CA SER A 108 8.34 0.14 20.52
C SER A 108 8.71 -0.14 19.07
N SER A 109 8.13 -1.19 18.48
CA SER A 109 8.23 -1.50 17.06
C SER A 109 6.93 -1.14 16.36
N VAL A 110 7.02 -0.72 15.11
CA VAL A 110 5.84 -0.39 14.30
C VAL A 110 5.20 -1.68 13.80
N LEU A 111 3.91 -1.87 14.11
CA LEU A 111 3.09 -2.99 13.67
C LEU A 111 2.35 -2.70 12.37
N ALA A 112 1.99 -1.43 12.14
CA ALA A 112 1.35 -1.00 10.91
C ALA A 112 1.47 0.51 10.70
N VAL A 113 1.43 0.91 9.43
CA VAL A 113 1.31 2.30 8.99
C VAL A 113 0.19 2.39 7.96
N PHE A 114 -0.67 3.39 8.08
CA PHE A 114 -1.68 3.75 7.08
C PHE A 114 -1.56 5.23 6.76
N GLU A 115 -1.46 5.55 5.48
CA GLU A 115 -1.32 6.91 4.98
C GLU A 115 -2.58 7.34 4.20
N PRO A 116 -2.92 8.64 4.21
CA PRO A 116 -4.11 9.12 3.54
C PRO A 116 -4.02 8.99 2.00
N ASN A 117 -2.81 8.92 1.45
CA ASN A 117 -2.51 8.74 0.02
C ASN A 117 -2.73 7.30 -0.49
N GLY A 118 -3.18 6.37 0.36
CA GLY A 118 -3.48 4.99 -0.01
C GLY A 118 -2.36 3.98 0.23
N TYR A 119 -1.19 4.41 0.71
CA TYR A 119 -0.14 3.49 1.13
C TYR A 119 -0.46 2.89 2.50
N ALA A 120 -0.15 1.60 2.64
CA ALA A 120 -0.22 0.94 3.93
C ALA A 120 0.77 -0.21 4.03
N SER A 121 1.30 -0.42 5.23
CA SER A 121 2.09 -1.60 5.58
C SER A 121 1.62 -2.18 6.91
N CYS A 122 1.65 -3.50 7.03
CA CYS A 122 1.46 -4.20 8.30
C CYS A 122 2.49 -5.31 8.42
N TYR A 123 2.86 -5.63 9.65
CA TYR A 123 3.90 -6.60 9.96
C TYR A 123 3.34 -7.75 10.80
N HIS A 124 3.90 -8.94 10.59
CA HIS A 124 3.74 -10.07 11.49
C HIS A 124 4.55 -9.82 12.78
N PRO A 125 4.23 -10.51 13.89
CA PRO A 125 4.99 -10.38 15.13
C PRO A 125 6.50 -10.67 15.01
N ASN A 126 6.90 -11.47 14.00
CA ASN A 126 8.30 -11.76 13.69
C ASN A 126 9.00 -10.64 12.87
N GLY A 127 8.31 -9.55 12.57
CA GLY A 127 8.82 -8.41 11.79
C GLY A 127 8.73 -8.57 10.28
N VAL A 128 8.31 -9.74 9.77
CA VAL A 128 8.08 -9.95 8.33
C VAL A 128 6.88 -9.13 7.88
N VAL A 129 6.96 -8.54 6.69
CA VAL A 129 5.83 -7.81 6.09
C VAL A 129 4.66 -8.78 5.93
N ARG A 130 3.52 -8.44 6.51
CA ARG A 130 2.26 -9.18 6.36
C ARG A 130 1.43 -8.64 5.21
N LEU A 131 1.43 -7.32 5.05
CA LEU A 131 0.61 -6.64 4.06
C LEU A 131 1.34 -5.39 3.60
N CYS A 132 1.30 -5.17 2.29
CA CYS A 132 1.82 -3.96 1.65
C CYS A 132 0.82 -3.54 0.57
N MET A 133 0.46 -2.26 0.54
CA MET A 133 -0.57 -1.73 -0.33
C MET A 133 -0.22 -0.34 -0.83
N ASP A 134 -0.80 -0.03 -1.97
CA ASP A 134 -0.73 1.28 -2.63
C ASP A 134 -2.11 1.69 -3.18
N GLN A 135 -2.10 2.74 -4.00
CA GLN A 135 -3.30 3.32 -4.62
C GLN A 135 -3.98 2.40 -5.62
N LEU A 136 -3.27 1.39 -6.15
CA LEU A 136 -3.75 0.50 -7.19
C LEU A 136 -4.21 -0.85 -6.63
N GLY A 137 -3.59 -1.32 -5.55
CA GLY A 137 -3.91 -2.60 -4.95
C GLY A 137 -3.08 -2.95 -3.73
N GLY A 138 -2.84 -4.25 -3.55
CA GLY A 138 -2.03 -4.73 -2.44
C GLY A 138 -1.67 -6.21 -2.54
N ILE A 139 -0.78 -6.60 -1.64
CA ILE A 139 -0.36 -7.98 -1.42
C ILE A 139 -0.48 -8.32 0.07
N GLU A 140 -0.85 -9.57 0.33
CA GLU A 140 -0.77 -10.17 1.67
C GLU A 140 0.21 -11.34 1.62
N LEU A 141 1.11 -11.39 2.59
CA LEU A 141 2.14 -12.40 2.76
C LEU A 141 1.87 -13.19 4.05
N ASP A 142 2.30 -14.46 4.08
CA ASP A 142 2.36 -15.25 5.31
C ASP A 142 3.57 -14.87 6.16
N ASP A 143 3.70 -15.54 7.31
CA ASP A 143 4.78 -15.33 8.28
C ASP A 143 6.17 -15.74 7.76
N SER A 144 6.24 -16.53 6.68
CA SER A 144 7.47 -16.83 5.95
C SER A 144 7.78 -15.82 4.83
N GLY A 145 6.87 -14.88 4.56
CA GLY A 145 6.98 -13.90 3.49
C GLY A 145 6.45 -14.40 2.14
N ALA A 146 5.87 -15.60 2.07
CA ALA A 146 5.30 -16.12 0.84
C ALA A 146 3.95 -15.45 0.53
N LYS A 147 3.68 -15.20 -0.75
CA LYS A 147 2.52 -14.47 -1.22
C LYS A 147 1.25 -15.30 -1.07
N ARG A 148 0.33 -14.86 -0.21
CA ARG A 148 -1.00 -15.47 -0.01
C ARG A 148 -2.04 -14.90 -0.95
N ARG A 149 -2.09 -13.57 -1.06
CA ARG A 149 -3.09 -12.84 -1.85
C ARG A 149 -2.45 -11.67 -2.57
N LYS A 150 -2.97 -11.35 -3.75
CA LYS A 150 -2.71 -10.12 -4.50
C LYS A 150 -4.04 -9.63 -5.06
N TRP A 151 -4.27 -8.32 -5.00
CA TRP A 151 -5.47 -7.72 -5.56
C TRP A 151 -5.18 -6.34 -6.14
N LEU A 152 -6.11 -5.87 -6.95
CA LEU A 152 -6.14 -4.53 -7.50
C LEU A 152 -7.53 -3.95 -7.22
N TRP A 153 -7.60 -2.72 -6.71
CA TRP A 153 -8.86 -2.10 -6.30
C TRP A 153 -9.87 -1.95 -7.45
N LYS A 154 -9.37 -1.74 -8.67
CA LYS A 154 -10.18 -1.50 -9.88
C LYS A 154 -10.35 -2.74 -10.77
N ASP A 155 -9.72 -3.87 -10.45
CA ASP A 155 -9.81 -5.09 -11.25
C ASP A 155 -10.95 -6.00 -10.76
N GLN A 156 -12.12 -5.86 -11.38
CA GLN A 156 -13.31 -6.65 -11.05
C GLN A 156 -13.35 -8.02 -11.74
N VAL A 157 -12.42 -8.30 -12.65
CA VAL A 157 -12.48 -9.48 -13.53
C VAL A 157 -11.49 -10.57 -13.09
N THR A 158 -10.36 -10.20 -12.48
CA THR A 158 -9.25 -11.13 -12.25
C THR A 158 -9.16 -11.66 -10.81
N HIS A 159 -9.81 -11.02 -9.82
CA HIS A 159 -9.62 -11.37 -8.40
C HIS A 159 -10.93 -11.41 -7.58
N VAL A 160 -11.48 -12.61 -7.35
CA VAL A 160 -12.69 -12.84 -6.51
C VAL A 160 -12.33 -13.10 -5.03
N HIS A 161 -11.04 -13.26 -4.69
CA HIS A 161 -10.56 -13.74 -3.38
C HIS A 161 -9.99 -12.65 -2.44
N ALA A 162 -10.24 -11.38 -2.76
CA ALA A 162 -9.71 -10.24 -2.05
C ALA A 162 -10.69 -9.06 -2.12
N PRO A 163 -10.46 -7.96 -1.39
CA PRO A 163 -11.27 -6.76 -1.48
C PRO A 163 -11.42 -6.33 -2.96
N PRO A 164 -12.66 -6.04 -3.41
CA PRO A 164 -13.87 -5.78 -2.62
C PRO A 164 -14.75 -7.00 -2.29
N PHE A 165 -14.42 -8.21 -2.75
CA PHE A 165 -15.32 -9.38 -2.68
C PHE A 165 -15.12 -10.23 -1.43
N GLN A 166 -13.88 -10.38 -0.95
CA GLN A 166 -13.58 -11.08 0.31
C GLN A 166 -12.76 -10.17 1.23
N PRO A 167 -13.29 -9.78 2.41
CA PRO A 167 -12.57 -8.95 3.35
C PRO A 167 -11.28 -9.64 3.85
N ILE A 168 -10.21 -8.87 3.93
CA ILE A 168 -9.00 -9.29 4.65
C ILE A 168 -9.21 -8.88 6.10
N HIS A 169 -8.99 -9.80 7.04
CA HIS A 169 -8.98 -9.46 8.45
C HIS A 169 -7.84 -10.21 9.15
N PHE A 170 -7.20 -9.54 10.08
CA PHE A 170 -6.18 -10.13 10.93
C PHE A 170 -5.90 -9.29 12.17
N SER A 171 -5.39 -9.95 13.20
CA SER A 171 -4.87 -9.30 14.40
C SER A 171 -3.40 -8.93 14.21
N LEU A 172 -3.05 -7.69 14.58
CA LEU A 172 -1.67 -7.23 14.72
C LEU A 172 -1.09 -7.69 16.06
N ASN A 173 -1.91 -7.69 17.11
CA ASN A 173 -1.63 -8.27 18.42
C ASN A 173 -2.94 -8.62 19.14
N GLN A 174 -2.88 -8.91 20.44
CA GLN A 174 -4.06 -9.28 21.24
C GLN A 174 -5.11 -8.17 21.42
N TYR A 175 -4.76 -6.90 21.21
CA TYR A 175 -5.66 -5.76 21.38
C TYR A 175 -6.07 -5.10 20.06
N ILE A 176 -5.28 -5.28 18.99
CA ILE A 176 -5.41 -4.52 17.75
C ILE A 176 -5.66 -5.45 16.57
N GLY A 177 -6.76 -5.18 15.87
CA GLY A 177 -7.16 -5.84 14.63
C GLY A 177 -7.22 -4.87 13.45
N VAL A 178 -7.10 -5.45 12.25
CA VAL A 178 -7.25 -4.76 10.98
C VAL A 178 -8.29 -5.52 10.16
N ARG A 179 -9.23 -4.79 9.56
CA ARG A 179 -10.22 -5.32 8.61
C ARG A 179 -10.28 -4.45 7.36
N ILE A 180 -10.01 -5.02 6.20
CA ILE A 180 -9.96 -4.34 4.91
C ILE A 180 -11.09 -4.89 4.05
N LEU A 181 -12.06 -4.03 3.73
CA LEU A 181 -13.20 -4.34 2.87
C LEU A 181 -13.06 -3.72 1.48
N SER A 182 -12.57 -2.49 1.39
CA SER A 182 -12.29 -1.75 0.16
C SER A 182 -11.27 -0.65 0.46
N GLN A 183 -10.76 0.04 -0.56
CA GLN A 183 -9.79 1.14 -0.40
C GLN A 183 -10.26 2.20 0.63
N GLU A 184 -11.53 2.60 0.54
CA GLU A 184 -12.14 3.58 1.46
C GLU A 184 -12.65 2.99 2.78
N ARG A 185 -12.74 1.67 2.89
CA ARG A 185 -13.35 0.98 4.04
C ARG A 185 -12.35 0.01 4.63
N MET A 186 -11.47 0.56 5.46
CA MET A 186 -10.49 -0.19 6.21
C MET A 186 -10.60 0.20 7.66
N VAL A 187 -10.82 -0.76 8.54
CA VAL A 187 -11.04 -0.51 9.96
C VAL A 187 -9.83 -0.99 10.73
N LEU A 188 -9.23 -0.09 11.48
CA LEU A 188 -8.30 -0.39 12.57
C LEU A 188 -9.11 -0.41 13.86
N ASP A 189 -9.15 -1.55 14.53
CA ASP A 189 -9.86 -1.73 15.79
C ASP A 189 -8.87 -1.93 16.94
N PHE A 190 -9.09 -1.18 18.01
CA PHE A 190 -8.44 -1.41 19.30
C PHE A 190 -9.53 -1.82 20.30
N SER A 191 -9.27 -2.87 21.08
CA SER A 191 -10.15 -3.31 22.16
C SER A 191 -9.36 -3.91 23.32
N CYS A 192 -9.72 -3.50 24.54
CA CYS A 192 -9.24 -4.09 25.78
C CYS A 192 -10.35 -3.97 26.85
N GLY A 193 -10.91 -5.09 27.29
CA GLY A 193 -12.02 -5.09 28.25
C GLY A 193 -13.24 -4.34 27.74
N ASP A 194 -13.74 -3.39 28.53
CA ASP A 194 -14.87 -2.51 28.20
C ASP A 194 -14.46 -1.31 27.31
N ARG A 195 -13.15 -1.12 27.08
CA ARG A 195 -12.62 -0.04 26.25
C ARG A 195 -12.40 -0.52 24.83
N GLY A 196 -12.87 0.28 23.88
CA GLY A 196 -12.63 0.02 22.48
C GLY A 196 -12.83 1.25 21.62
N LYS A 197 -12.09 1.33 20.53
CA LYS A 197 -12.22 2.38 19.53
C LYS A 197 -11.88 1.81 18.15
N ARG A 198 -12.64 2.24 17.16
CA ARG A 198 -12.44 1.89 15.75
C ARG A 198 -12.17 3.15 14.95
N PHE A 199 -11.24 3.06 14.01
CA PHE A 199 -10.89 4.11 13.08
C PHE A 199 -11.06 3.60 11.67
N ASN A 200 -11.67 4.41 10.79
CA ASN A 200 -11.56 4.15 9.36
C ASN A 200 -10.21 4.69 8.89
N VAL A 201 -9.29 3.79 8.59
CA VAL A 201 -7.95 4.07 8.07
C VAL A 201 -7.88 3.94 6.55
N GLY A 202 -9.04 3.73 5.90
CA GLY A 202 -9.15 3.68 4.46
C GLY A 202 -9.00 5.06 3.82
N SER A 203 -8.54 5.06 2.58
CA SER A 203 -8.23 6.28 1.82
C SER A 203 -9.27 6.48 0.73
N ARG A 204 -9.80 7.70 0.61
CA ARG A 204 -10.60 8.10 -0.55
C ARG A 204 -9.70 8.85 -1.51
N LEU A 205 -9.51 8.31 -2.70
CA LEU A 205 -8.55 8.85 -3.67
C LEU A 205 -9.25 9.32 -4.94
N LYS A 206 -8.98 10.56 -5.32
CA LYS A 206 -9.38 11.11 -6.61
C LYS A 206 -8.29 10.87 -7.64
N LEU A 207 -8.69 10.38 -8.81
CA LEU A 207 -7.79 10.27 -9.96
C LEU A 207 -7.53 11.67 -10.54
N ASN A 208 -6.26 12.06 -10.60
CA ASN A 208 -5.83 13.35 -11.14
C ASN A 208 -5.19 13.16 -12.52
N HIS A 209 -4.07 12.42 -12.60
CA HIS A 209 -3.33 12.19 -13.84
C HIS A 209 -3.33 10.73 -14.26
N VAL A 210 -4.19 10.38 -15.23
CA VAL A 210 -4.31 9.01 -15.76
C VAL A 210 -2.99 8.54 -16.40
N GLU A 211 -2.28 9.43 -17.08
CA GLU A 211 -1.04 9.14 -17.82
C GLU A 211 0.11 8.68 -16.92
N LYS A 212 0.02 9.00 -15.62
CA LYS A 212 1.01 8.65 -14.61
C LYS A 212 0.71 7.35 -13.88
N ILE A 213 -0.46 6.76 -14.09
CA ILE A 213 -0.73 5.43 -13.58
C ILE A 213 0.22 4.47 -14.29
N PRO A 214 1.09 3.75 -13.55
CA PRO A 214 1.94 2.76 -14.18
C PRO A 214 1.05 1.73 -14.90
N PRO A 215 1.45 1.30 -16.11
CA PRO A 215 0.72 0.26 -16.82
C PRO A 215 0.66 -0.99 -15.95
N LYS A 216 -0.45 -1.74 -16.06
CA LYS A 216 -0.62 -2.99 -15.31
C LYS A 216 0.59 -3.90 -15.56
N GLU A 217 1.31 -4.20 -14.50
CA GLU A 217 2.45 -5.09 -14.56
C GLU A 217 1.97 -6.51 -14.89
N ILE A 218 2.53 -7.08 -15.95
CA ILE A 218 2.27 -8.46 -16.36
C ILE A 218 3.40 -9.30 -15.77
N ASP A 219 3.07 -10.09 -14.76
CA ASP A 219 4.00 -11.03 -14.12
C ASP A 219 4.35 -12.16 -15.10
N GLU A 220 5.60 -12.17 -15.57
CA GLU A 220 6.10 -13.12 -16.57
C GLU A 220 6.04 -14.57 -16.08
N ASN A 221 6.33 -14.80 -14.80
CA ASN A 221 6.24 -16.13 -14.20
C ASN A 221 4.78 -16.59 -14.15
N HIS A 222 3.86 -15.69 -13.77
CA HIS A 222 2.44 -16.01 -13.77
C HIS A 222 1.92 -16.29 -15.19
N LEU A 223 2.33 -15.49 -16.18
CA LEU A 223 1.96 -15.69 -17.57
C LEU A 223 2.45 -17.04 -18.09
N TYR A 224 3.72 -17.37 -17.82
CA TYR A 224 4.32 -18.66 -18.17
C TYR A 224 3.58 -19.84 -17.51
N LEU A 225 3.26 -19.73 -16.21
CA LEU A 225 2.52 -20.76 -15.49
C LEU A 225 1.11 -20.97 -16.07
N GLU A 226 0.40 -19.90 -16.43
CA GLU A 226 -0.90 -20.00 -17.10
C GLU A 226 -0.79 -20.63 -18.50
N GLU A 227 0.27 -20.34 -19.28
CA GLU A 227 0.54 -21.05 -20.54
C GLU A 227 0.74 -22.55 -20.33
N GLN A 228 1.56 -22.95 -19.34
CA GLN A 228 1.78 -24.37 -19.04
C GLN A 228 0.50 -25.05 -18.55
N LYS A 229 -0.28 -24.38 -17.70
CA LYS A 229 -1.58 -24.88 -17.24
C LYS A 229 -2.54 -25.10 -18.39
N ILE A 230 -2.66 -24.16 -19.32
CA ILE A 230 -3.49 -24.31 -20.53
C ILE A 230 -3.00 -25.48 -21.39
N ARG A 231 -1.67 -25.67 -21.51
CA ARG A 231 -1.09 -26.81 -22.24
C ARG A 231 -1.50 -28.14 -21.60
N VAL A 232 -1.44 -28.24 -20.28
CA VAL A 232 -1.88 -29.43 -19.54
C VAL A 232 -3.39 -29.64 -19.69
N GLU A 233 -4.21 -28.59 -19.51
CA GLU A 233 -5.68 -28.66 -19.70
C GLU A 233 -6.05 -29.15 -21.10
N LYS A 234 -5.41 -28.63 -22.15
CA LYS A 234 -5.60 -29.09 -23.54
C LYS A 234 -5.22 -30.56 -23.72
N MET A 235 -4.14 -31.02 -23.07
CA MET A 235 -3.70 -32.41 -23.18
C MET A 235 -4.67 -33.37 -22.49
N LEU A 236 -5.15 -33.01 -21.30
CA LEU A 236 -6.16 -33.77 -20.57
C LEU A 236 -7.48 -33.84 -21.34
N ASP A 237 -7.89 -32.73 -21.96
CA ASP A 237 -9.09 -32.68 -22.79
C ASP A 237 -8.99 -33.58 -24.03
N LYS A 238 -7.82 -33.60 -24.69
CA LYS A 238 -7.54 -34.54 -25.78
C LYS A 238 -7.67 -35.99 -25.33
N VAL A 239 -7.05 -36.34 -24.20
CA VAL A 239 -7.15 -37.70 -23.62
C VAL A 239 -8.60 -38.06 -23.30
N ALA A 240 -9.34 -37.15 -22.66
CA ALA A 240 -10.75 -37.35 -22.33
C ALA A 240 -11.62 -37.53 -23.58
N THR A 241 -11.33 -36.78 -24.64
CA THR A 241 -12.03 -36.88 -25.93
C THR A 241 -11.74 -38.23 -26.61
N LEU A 242 -10.49 -38.68 -26.61
CA LEU A 242 -10.08 -39.99 -27.13
C LEU A 242 -10.77 -41.14 -26.39
N LEU A 243 -10.87 -41.05 -25.07
CA LEU A 243 -11.55 -42.06 -24.24
C LEU A 243 -13.07 -42.08 -24.49
N LYS A 244 -13.70 -40.92 -24.73
CA LYS A 244 -15.13 -40.84 -25.02
C LYS A 244 -15.48 -41.32 -26.43
N PHE A 245 -14.59 -41.11 -27.41
CA PHE A 245 -14.86 -41.38 -28.82
C PHE A 245 -13.78 -42.24 -29.51
N PRO A 246 -13.44 -43.43 -29.00
CA PRO A 246 -12.25 -44.19 -29.41
C PRO A 246 -12.22 -44.64 -30.87
N LYS A 247 -13.37 -44.65 -31.56
CA LYS A 247 -13.51 -45.08 -32.97
C LYS A 247 -13.97 -43.96 -33.90
N SER A 248 -14.00 -42.70 -33.44
CA SER A 248 -14.48 -41.59 -34.26
C SER A 248 -13.44 -41.16 -35.30
N PRO A 249 -13.76 -41.17 -36.61
CA PRO A 249 -12.85 -40.72 -37.66
C PRO A 249 -12.70 -39.18 -37.71
N LYS A 250 -13.44 -38.45 -36.87
CA LYS A 250 -13.41 -36.97 -36.80
C LYS A 250 -12.90 -36.46 -35.46
N ILE A 251 -12.15 -37.27 -34.72
CA ILE A 251 -11.71 -36.93 -33.36
C ILE A 251 -10.89 -35.64 -33.31
N ASP A 252 -10.03 -35.42 -34.31
CA ASP A 252 -9.19 -34.22 -34.42
C ASP A 252 -9.98 -32.93 -34.72
N LYS A 253 -11.25 -33.06 -35.13
CA LYS A 253 -12.14 -31.93 -35.41
C LYS A 253 -12.94 -31.48 -34.19
N ILE A 254 -12.87 -32.23 -33.08
CA ILE A 254 -13.54 -31.86 -31.83
C ILE A 254 -12.75 -30.72 -31.21
N LEU A 255 -13.41 -29.57 -31.09
CA LEU A 255 -12.81 -28.39 -30.49
C LEU A 255 -12.69 -28.56 -28.98
N PRO A 256 -11.62 -28.02 -28.36
CA PRO A 256 -11.53 -27.97 -26.90
C PRO A 256 -12.70 -27.17 -26.30
N PRO A 257 -13.04 -27.42 -25.03
CA PRO A 257 -14.05 -26.67 -24.31
C PRO A 257 -13.84 -25.16 -24.40
N LEU A 258 -14.94 -24.41 -24.48
CA LEU A 258 -14.94 -22.94 -24.60
C LEU A 258 -14.13 -22.25 -23.49
N HIS A 259 -14.10 -22.81 -22.28
CA HIS A 259 -13.32 -22.23 -21.19
C HIS A 259 -11.80 -22.33 -21.45
N VAL A 260 -11.31 -23.42 -22.07
CA VAL A 260 -9.89 -23.60 -22.41
C VAL A 260 -9.48 -22.68 -23.56
N THR A 261 -10.34 -22.56 -24.58
CA THR A 261 -10.08 -21.67 -25.73
C THR A 261 -10.15 -20.20 -25.33
N SER A 262 -11.11 -19.81 -24.49
CA SER A 262 -11.20 -18.46 -23.92
C SER A 262 -9.98 -18.10 -23.08
N LYS A 263 -9.52 -19.01 -22.19
CA LYS A 263 -8.28 -18.82 -21.43
C LYS A 263 -7.08 -18.64 -22.35
N ALA A 264 -6.92 -19.50 -23.36
CA ALA A 264 -5.82 -19.41 -24.32
C ALA A 264 -5.77 -18.08 -25.06
N LEU A 265 -6.92 -17.59 -25.53
CA LEU A 265 -7.01 -16.29 -26.20
C LEU A 265 -6.67 -15.13 -25.25
N LYS A 266 -7.10 -15.21 -23.98
CA LYS A 266 -6.77 -14.20 -22.97
C LYS A 266 -5.27 -14.16 -22.69
N THR A 267 -4.64 -15.32 -22.49
CA THR A 267 -3.20 -15.43 -22.23
C THR A 267 -2.37 -14.92 -23.41
N GLU A 268 -2.78 -15.24 -24.65
CA GLU A 268 -2.10 -14.74 -25.85
C GLU A 268 -2.20 -13.21 -25.98
N ARG A 269 -3.36 -12.61 -25.68
CA ARG A 269 -3.50 -11.15 -25.65
C ARG A 269 -2.56 -10.51 -24.63
N LEU A 270 -2.49 -11.07 -23.42
CA LEU A 270 -1.57 -10.57 -22.38
C LEU A 270 -0.11 -10.68 -22.81
N ARG A 271 0.27 -11.76 -23.50
CA ARG A 271 1.61 -11.93 -24.08
C ARG A 271 1.93 -10.84 -25.10
N GLN A 272 1.00 -10.54 -26.00
CA GLN A 272 1.15 -9.47 -26.99
C GLN A 272 1.23 -8.09 -26.33
N GLU A 273 0.39 -7.82 -25.33
CA GLU A 273 0.46 -6.59 -24.54
C GLU A 273 1.82 -6.43 -23.86
N ARG A 274 2.37 -7.51 -23.28
CA ARG A 274 3.69 -7.49 -22.65
C ARG A 274 4.81 -7.21 -23.66
N ALA A 275 4.77 -7.86 -24.83
CA ALA A 275 5.73 -7.60 -25.90
C ALA A 275 5.70 -6.12 -26.35
N ASN A 276 4.49 -5.56 -26.47
CA ASN A 276 4.31 -4.14 -26.80
C ASN A 276 4.82 -3.21 -25.69
N GLN A 277 4.64 -3.57 -24.42
CA GLN A 277 5.19 -2.82 -23.28
C GLN A 277 6.72 -2.79 -23.31
N ILE A 278 7.36 -3.94 -23.56
CA ILE A 278 8.82 -4.05 -23.66
C ILE A 278 9.35 -3.19 -24.82
N ALA A 279 8.75 -3.32 -26.01
CA ALA A 279 9.13 -2.51 -27.18
C ALA A 279 8.97 -0.99 -26.92
N SER A 280 7.91 -0.60 -26.22
CA SER A 280 7.68 0.80 -25.84
C SER A 280 8.69 1.33 -24.82
N GLN A 281 9.12 0.50 -23.87
CA GLN A 281 10.15 0.84 -22.88
C GLN A 281 11.53 0.97 -23.54
N GLU A 282 11.86 0.09 -24.48
CA GLU A 282 13.10 0.17 -25.26
C GLU A 282 13.14 1.44 -26.12
N ALA A 283 12.06 1.77 -26.82
CA ALA A 283 11.96 2.99 -27.62
C ALA A 283 12.12 4.28 -26.79
N LYS A 284 11.62 4.30 -25.54
CA LYS A 284 11.82 5.43 -24.62
C LYS A 284 13.27 5.56 -24.17
N LYS A 285 13.97 4.45 -23.91
CA LYS A 285 15.41 4.46 -23.57
C LYS A 285 16.27 4.99 -24.72
N THR A 286 15.96 4.63 -25.97
CA THR A 286 16.71 5.13 -27.15
C THR A 286 16.55 6.64 -27.35
N LYS A 287 15.40 7.23 -26.99
CA LYS A 287 15.14 8.68 -27.11
C LYS A 287 15.78 9.54 -26.00
N GLN A 288 16.19 8.94 -24.88
CA GLN A 288 16.82 9.63 -23.75
C GLN A 288 18.35 9.50 -23.72
N ALA A 289 18.97 8.87 -24.74
CA ALA A 289 20.42 8.79 -24.84
C ALA A 289 21.02 10.20 -25.04
N PRO A 290 21.98 10.66 -24.20
CA PRO A 290 22.62 11.97 -24.39
C PRO A 290 23.38 12.00 -25.71
N ILE A 291 23.22 13.10 -26.46
CA ILE A 291 24.09 13.42 -27.60
C ILE A 291 25.53 13.46 -27.07
N PRO A 292 26.49 12.69 -27.63
CA PRO A 292 27.87 12.78 -27.19
C PRO A 292 28.37 14.20 -27.43
N ALA A 293 28.91 14.83 -26.39
CA ALA A 293 29.61 16.10 -26.54
C ALA A 293 30.79 15.86 -27.51
N LEU A 294 30.70 16.48 -28.69
CA LEU A 294 31.81 16.58 -29.63
C LEU A 294 32.94 17.34 -28.91
N SER A 295 34.04 16.63 -28.69
CA SER A 295 35.31 17.13 -28.17
C SER A 295 35.95 18.16 -29.11
#